data_AF-A0AAE5CPC6-F1
#
_entry.id   AF-A0AAE5CPC6-F1
#
_cell.length_a   1.000
_cell.length_b   1.000
_cell.length_c   1.000
_cell.angle_alpha   90.00
_cell.angle_beta   90.00
_cell.angle_gamma   90.00
#
_symmetry.space_group_name_H-M   'P 1'
#
loop_
_entity.id
_entity.type
_entity.pdbx_description
1 polymer ?
#
loop_
_entity_poly.entity_id
_entity_poly.type
_entity_poly.pdbx_seq_one_letter_code
_entity_poly.pdbx_strand_id
1 'polypeptide(L)'
;MARRRGVRRRRRPFFYVINARVLIFGILLAAILIGSGAFSRALETVRPAAGPLTGQVVYIDPGHGGIDPGACGSSVLEKDVVLQVALYLGVRLERNGAKVVYTRTGDYDLESEEKSDVRARIDLIESSGATLVISLHCNAFTDSAEYGAQTFYNAQRHPESGRLAETI
;
A
#
# COMPACT_ATOMS: atom_id res chain seq x y z
N MET A 1 99.33 -3.12 13.29
CA MET A 1 98.18 -3.79 12.65
C MET A 1 97.19 -4.23 13.73
N ALA A 2 96.03 -3.57 13.86
CA ALA A 2 95.01 -3.93 14.85
C ALA A 2 93.64 -4.13 14.16
N ARG A 3 93.11 -5.36 14.20
CA ARG A 3 91.81 -5.75 13.61
C ARG A 3 90.66 -5.22 14.47
N ARG A 4 89.83 -4.33 13.93
CA ARG A 4 88.54 -3.96 14.53
C ARG A 4 87.52 -5.09 14.34
N ARG A 5 86.99 -5.64 15.44
CA ARG A 5 85.87 -6.60 15.42
C ARG A 5 84.55 -5.83 15.33
N GLY A 6 83.77 -6.09 14.28
CA GLY A 6 82.43 -5.52 14.09
C GLY A 6 81.41 -6.14 15.04
N VAL A 7 80.65 -5.30 15.76
CA VAL A 7 79.54 -5.71 16.61
C VAL A 7 78.29 -5.90 15.75
N ARG A 8 77.84 -7.15 15.55
CA ARG A 8 76.56 -7.46 14.90
C ARG A 8 75.40 -7.10 15.84
N ARG A 9 74.64 -6.04 15.53
CA ARG A 9 73.35 -5.73 16.18
C ARG A 9 72.31 -6.78 15.77
N ARG A 10 71.92 -7.67 16.69
CA ARG A 10 70.75 -8.56 16.52
C ARG A 10 69.47 -7.73 16.58
N ARG A 11 68.72 -7.64 15.48
CA ARG A 11 67.34 -7.12 15.48
C ARG A 11 66.46 -8.15 16.19
N ARG A 12 65.79 -7.76 17.28
CA ARG A 12 64.78 -8.60 17.95
C ARG A 12 63.47 -8.52 17.13
N PRO A 13 62.83 -9.65 16.77
CA PRO A 13 61.54 -9.62 16.10
C PRO A 13 60.48 -9.03 17.05
N PHE A 14 59.67 -8.12 16.53
CA PHE A 14 58.57 -7.49 17.27
C PHE A 14 57.38 -8.45 17.24
N PHE A 15 57.21 -9.25 18.28
CA PHE A 15 56.03 -10.11 18.43
C PHE A 15 54.88 -9.28 19.02
N TYR A 16 53.83 -9.04 18.24
CA TYR A 16 52.59 -8.47 18.76
C TYR A 16 51.86 -9.54 19.57
N VAL A 17 51.82 -9.40 20.89
CA VAL A 17 50.99 -10.25 21.77
C VAL A 17 49.58 -9.66 21.76
N ILE A 18 48.68 -10.27 20.98
CA ILE A 18 47.26 -9.88 20.99
C ILE A 18 46.64 -10.41 22.28
N ASN A 19 46.08 -9.51 23.09
CA ASN A 19 45.41 -9.86 24.34
C ASN A 19 44.18 -10.76 24.07
N ALA A 20 44.01 -11.83 24.85
CA ALA A 20 42.86 -12.74 24.71
C ALA A 20 41.50 -12.01 24.81
N ARG A 21 41.43 -10.92 25.58
CA ARG A 21 40.25 -10.04 25.68
C ARG A 21 39.89 -9.37 24.35
N VAL A 22 40.90 -8.97 23.56
CA VAL A 22 40.72 -8.36 22.23
C VAL A 22 40.22 -9.41 21.23
N LEU A 23 40.73 -10.65 21.32
CA LEU A 23 40.28 -11.76 20.49
C LEU A 23 38.81 -12.13 20.79
N ILE A 24 38.45 -12.27 22.07
CA ILE A 24 37.07 -12.58 22.49
C ILE A 24 36.10 -11.49 22.04
N PHE A 25 36.47 -10.22 22.20
CA PHE A 25 35.63 -9.10 21.74
C PHE A 25 35.44 -9.12 20.22
N GLY A 26 36.50 -9.40 19.45
CA GLY A 26 36.41 -9.55 17.99
C GLY A 26 35.49 -10.68 17.56
N ILE A 27 35.53 -11.83 18.24
CA ILE A 27 34.66 -12.99 17.96
C ILE A 27 33.19 -12.66 18.27
N LEU A 28 32.92 -12.02 19.42
CA LEU A 28 31.56 -11.63 19.79
C LEU A 28 30.98 -10.60 18.80
N LEU A 29 31.78 -9.61 18.39
CA LEU A 29 31.35 -8.64 17.38
C LEU A 29 31.05 -9.31 16.04
N ALA A 30 31.91 -10.22 15.59
CA ALA A 30 31.68 -10.99 14.38
C ALA A 30 30.41 -11.85 14.47
N ALA A 31 30.17 -12.52 15.60
CA ALA A 31 28.96 -13.30 15.83
C ALA A 31 27.69 -12.44 15.80
N ILE A 32 27.73 -11.22 16.36
CA ILE A 32 26.61 -10.27 16.32
C ILE A 32 26.36 -9.80 14.88
N LEU A 33 27.40 -9.48 14.11
CA LEU A 33 27.26 -9.04 12.72
C LEU A 33 26.74 -10.16 11.79
N ILE A 34 27.18 -11.40 12.01
CA ILE A 34 26.69 -12.56 11.28
C ILE A 34 25.23 -12.86 11.68
N GLY A 35 24.94 -12.81 12.98
CA GLY A 35 23.60 -13.01 13.53
C GLY A 35 22.61 -11.95 13.05
N SER A 36 23.02 -10.68 12.97
CA SER A 36 22.18 -9.60 12.45
C SER A 36 21.91 -9.77 10.95
N GLY A 37 22.90 -10.20 10.18
CA GLY A 37 22.71 -10.52 8.76
C GLY A 37 21.75 -11.70 8.54
N ALA A 38 21.87 -12.76 9.34
CA ALA A 38 20.97 -13.92 9.28
C ALA A 38 19.54 -13.55 9.71
N PHE A 39 19.41 -12.72 10.75
CA PHE A 39 18.12 -12.23 11.24
C PHE A 39 17.43 -11.32 10.22
N SER A 40 18.14 -10.38 9.59
CA SER A 40 17.59 -9.53 8.52
C SER A 40 17.08 -10.34 7.34
N ARG A 41 17.80 -11.41 6.94
CA ARG A 41 17.33 -12.32 5.89
C ARG A 41 16.11 -13.11 6.30
N ALA A 42 16.05 -13.58 7.54
CA ALA A 42 14.88 -14.26 8.08
C ALA A 42 13.65 -13.33 8.08
N LEU A 43 13.83 -12.04 8.40
CA LEU A 43 12.77 -11.04 8.31
C LEU A 43 12.31 -10.79 6.87
N GLU A 44 13.22 -10.74 5.89
CA GLU A 44 12.83 -10.65 4.47
C GLU A 44 12.03 -11.87 4.01
N THR A 45 12.38 -13.08 4.44
CA THR A 45 11.65 -14.31 4.08
C THR A 45 10.27 -14.41 4.72
N VAL A 46 10.07 -13.78 5.88
CA VAL A 46 8.79 -13.76 6.61
C VAL A 46 7.89 -12.62 6.14
N ARG A 47 8.44 -11.60 5.46
CA ARG A 47 7.60 -10.57 4.84
C ARG A 47 6.69 -11.24 3.80
N PRO A 48 5.37 -11.15 3.94
CA PRO A 48 4.47 -11.64 2.92
C PRO A 48 4.84 -10.98 1.59
N ALA A 49 4.84 -11.76 0.51
CA ALA A 49 5.11 -11.24 -0.82
C ALA A 49 4.21 -10.02 -1.05
N ALA A 50 4.83 -8.87 -1.29
CA ALA A 50 4.13 -7.64 -1.60
C ALA A 50 3.25 -7.90 -2.84
N GLY A 51 1.92 -7.91 -2.64
CA GLY A 51 0.99 -8.00 -3.75
C GLY A 51 1.16 -6.81 -4.70
N PRO A 52 0.66 -6.91 -5.95
CA PRO A 52 0.91 -5.90 -6.99
C PRO A 52 0.42 -4.50 -6.61
N LEU A 53 -0.46 -4.37 -5.61
CA LEU A 53 -0.99 -3.09 -5.13
C LEU A 53 -0.36 -2.62 -3.81
N THR A 54 0.74 -3.25 -3.36
CA THR A 54 1.40 -2.86 -2.11
C THR A 54 1.82 -1.40 -2.13
N GLY A 55 1.43 -0.67 -1.08
CA GLY A 55 1.69 0.77 -0.93
C GLY A 55 0.68 1.67 -1.63
N GLN A 56 -0.30 1.12 -2.35
CA GLN A 56 -1.41 1.88 -2.91
C GLN A 56 -2.52 2.07 -1.87
N VAL A 57 -3.14 3.25 -1.90
CA VAL A 57 -4.34 3.56 -1.12
C VAL A 57 -5.48 3.76 -2.11
N VAL A 58 -6.40 2.80 -2.15
CA VAL A 58 -7.56 2.85 -3.05
C VAL A 58 -8.78 3.26 -2.26
N TYR A 59 -9.40 4.36 -2.67
CA TYR A 59 -10.65 4.82 -2.11
C TYR A 59 -11.81 4.29 -2.93
N ILE A 60 -12.81 3.69 -2.28
CA ILE A 60 -14.02 3.18 -2.94
C ILE A 60 -15.23 3.97 -2.43
N ASP A 61 -15.95 4.61 -3.33
CA ASP A 61 -17.17 5.36 -3.04
C ASP A 61 -18.39 4.62 -3.59
N PRO A 62 -19.09 3.81 -2.76
CA PRO A 62 -20.42 3.33 -3.14
C PRO A 62 -21.41 4.50 -3.12
N GLY A 63 -21.91 4.88 -4.30
CA GLY A 63 -22.84 5.98 -4.48
C GLY A 63 -24.12 5.84 -3.65
N HIS A 64 -24.82 6.96 -3.44
CA HIS A 64 -26.09 7.01 -2.69
C HIS A 64 -25.97 6.45 -1.26
N GLY A 65 -27.09 6.14 -0.60
CA GLY A 65 -27.11 5.59 0.76
C GLY A 65 -28.11 6.31 1.66
N GLY A 66 -28.54 5.63 2.72
CA GLY A 66 -29.50 6.16 3.67
C GLY A 66 -30.84 6.46 2.98
N ILE A 67 -31.27 7.72 3.05
CA ILE A 67 -32.53 8.17 2.45
C ILE A 67 -32.47 8.20 0.91
N ASP A 68 -31.29 8.30 0.32
CA ASP A 68 -31.11 8.35 -1.14
C ASP A 68 -30.94 6.92 -1.70
N PRO A 69 -31.95 6.39 -2.43
CA PRO A 69 -31.88 5.05 -3.00
C PRO A 69 -31.04 4.97 -4.28
N GLY A 70 -30.76 6.11 -4.92
CA GLY A 70 -30.33 6.16 -6.33
C GLY A 70 -31.38 5.60 -7.29
N ALA A 71 -30.92 5.01 -8.38
CA ALA A 71 -31.77 4.33 -9.34
C ALA A 71 -32.58 3.19 -8.69
N CYS A 72 -33.87 3.14 -9.02
CA CYS A 72 -34.81 2.17 -8.48
C CYS A 72 -35.29 1.22 -9.58
N GLY A 73 -34.95 -0.06 -9.47
CA GLY A 73 -35.58 -1.14 -10.23
C GLY A 73 -36.83 -1.66 -9.53
N SER A 74 -37.41 -2.75 -10.04
CA SER A 74 -38.66 -3.31 -9.49
C SER A 74 -38.56 -3.76 -8.02
N SER A 75 -37.39 -4.26 -7.61
CA SER A 75 -37.14 -4.72 -6.23
C SER A 75 -35.68 -4.52 -5.79
N VAL A 76 -34.94 -3.68 -6.51
CA VAL A 76 -33.50 -3.48 -6.33
C VAL A 76 -33.23 -1.99 -6.32
N LEU A 77 -32.48 -1.54 -5.32
CA LEU A 77 -32.03 -0.15 -5.19
C LEU A 77 -30.55 -0.09 -5.54
N GLU A 78 -30.16 0.95 -6.28
CA GLU A 78 -28.76 1.19 -6.63
C GLU A 78 -27.87 1.20 -5.40
N LYS A 79 -28.27 1.91 -4.34
CA LYS A 79 -27.48 2.03 -3.10
C LYS A 79 -27.07 0.68 -2.48
N ASP A 80 -27.90 -0.34 -2.65
CA ASP A 80 -27.68 -1.68 -2.10
C ASP A 80 -26.71 -2.47 -2.99
N VAL A 81 -26.91 -2.39 -4.30
CA VAL A 81 -26.04 -3.04 -5.30
C VAL A 81 -24.63 -2.49 -5.20
N VAL A 82 -24.48 -1.16 -5.25
CA VAL A 82 -23.16 -0.52 -5.25
C VAL A 82 -22.42 -0.74 -3.93
N LEU A 83 -23.13 -0.81 -2.79
CA LEU A 83 -22.52 -1.14 -1.50
C LEU A 83 -21.96 -2.57 -1.50
N GLN A 84 -22.74 -3.54 -1.97
CA GLN A 84 -22.29 -4.93 -2.02
C GLN A 84 -21.09 -5.11 -2.96
N VAL A 85 -21.12 -4.47 -4.13
CA VAL A 85 -20.01 -4.49 -5.09
C VAL A 85 -18.77 -3.81 -4.51
N ALA A 86 -18.92 -2.67 -3.83
CA ALA A 86 -17.82 -1.94 -3.20
C ALA A 86 -17.09 -2.79 -2.16
N LEU A 87 -17.84 -3.41 -1.23
CA LEU A 87 -17.26 -4.24 -0.18
C LEU A 87 -16.56 -5.48 -0.77
N TYR A 88 -17.16 -6.09 -1.79
CA TYR A 88 -16.53 -7.21 -2.50
C TYR A 88 -15.24 -6.78 -3.22
N LEU A 89 -15.27 -5.66 -3.93
CA LEU A 89 -14.10 -5.10 -4.62
C LEU A 89 -12.97 -4.82 -3.62
N GLY A 90 -13.28 -4.19 -2.49
CA GLY A 90 -12.27 -3.86 -1.49
C GLY A 90 -11.58 -5.09 -0.91
N VAL A 91 -12.32 -6.16 -0.59
CA VAL A 91 -11.70 -7.45 -0.16
C VAL A 91 -10.72 -7.98 -1.21
N ARG A 92 -11.04 -7.83 -2.50
CA ARG A 92 -10.16 -8.27 -3.60
C ARG A 92 -8.91 -7.40 -3.72
N LEU A 93 -9.04 -6.08 -3.54
CA LEU A 93 -7.91 -5.14 -3.58
C LEU A 93 -6.98 -5.32 -2.37
N GLU A 94 -7.54 -5.49 -1.16
CA GLU A 94 -6.78 -5.73 0.07
C GLU A 94 -5.99 -7.05 -0.02
N ARG A 95 -6.60 -8.10 -0.58
CA ARG A 95 -5.89 -9.37 -0.86
C ARG A 95 -4.72 -9.22 -1.81
N ASN A 96 -4.68 -8.16 -2.62
CA ASN A 96 -3.59 -7.83 -3.53
C ASN A 96 -2.65 -6.75 -2.98
N GLY A 97 -2.77 -6.39 -1.69
CA GLY A 97 -1.83 -5.53 -0.97
C GLY A 97 -2.21 -4.05 -0.89
N ALA A 98 -3.35 -3.63 -1.46
CA ALA A 98 -3.82 -2.26 -1.32
C ALA A 98 -4.34 -1.99 0.10
N LYS A 99 -4.20 -0.75 0.56
CA LYS A 99 -5.03 -0.23 1.66
C LYS A 99 -6.33 0.30 1.05
N VAL A 100 -7.47 -0.20 1.49
CA VAL A 100 -8.78 0.26 1.01
C VAL A 100 -9.43 1.19 2.04
N VAL A 101 -10.03 2.28 1.56
CA VAL A 101 -10.80 3.24 2.35
C VAL A 101 -12.14 3.46 1.64
N TYR A 102 -13.20 3.76 2.40
CA TYR A 102 -14.55 3.94 1.85
C TYR A 102 -15.20 5.22 2.33
N THR A 103 -16.11 5.79 1.52
CA THR A 103 -17.01 6.86 1.97
C THR A 103 -18.02 6.30 2.96
N ARG A 104 -18.58 5.12 2.65
CA ARG A 104 -19.46 4.36 3.54
C ARG A 104 -19.24 2.85 3.42
N THR A 105 -19.50 2.13 4.51
CA THR A 105 -19.47 0.66 4.57
C THR A 105 -20.81 0.04 4.98
N GLY A 106 -21.84 0.87 5.11
CA GLY A 106 -23.21 0.49 5.41
C GLY A 106 -24.21 1.36 4.65
N ASP A 107 -25.49 1.16 4.92
CA ASP A 107 -26.57 1.96 4.35
C ASP A 107 -26.83 3.20 5.20
N TYR A 108 -26.13 4.28 4.87
CA TYR A 108 -26.31 5.60 5.46
C TYR A 108 -25.81 6.67 4.49
N ASP A 109 -26.42 7.84 4.58
CA ASP A 109 -25.94 9.11 4.05
C ASP A 109 -24.92 9.74 5.01
N LEU A 110 -23.96 10.48 4.48
CA LEU A 110 -23.04 11.29 5.28
C LEU A 110 -23.72 12.59 5.74
N GLU A 111 -24.63 13.11 4.91
CA GLU A 111 -25.41 14.31 5.17
C GLU A 111 -26.82 14.18 4.57
N SER A 112 -27.82 14.83 5.18
CA SER A 112 -29.22 14.68 4.79
C SER A 112 -29.61 15.29 3.45
N GLU A 113 -28.87 16.32 3.00
CA GLU A 113 -29.10 16.97 1.71
C GLU A 113 -28.10 16.46 0.67
N GLU A 114 -28.59 16.11 -0.53
CA GLU A 114 -27.79 15.49 -1.59
C GLU A 114 -26.50 16.27 -1.91
N LYS A 115 -26.60 17.60 -2.03
CA LYS A 115 -25.43 18.45 -2.33
C LYS A 115 -24.40 18.47 -1.22
N SER A 116 -24.82 18.41 0.04
CA SER A 116 -23.89 18.32 1.16
C SER A 116 -23.31 16.91 1.28
N ASP A 117 -24.07 15.87 0.97
CA ASP A 117 -23.59 14.49 0.99
C ASP A 117 -22.46 14.30 -0.03
N VAL A 118 -22.69 14.72 -1.28
CA VAL A 118 -21.67 14.69 -2.34
C VAL A 118 -20.43 15.49 -1.93
N ARG A 119 -20.61 16.64 -1.27
CA ARG A 119 -19.48 17.44 -0.80
C ARG A 119 -18.70 16.75 0.32
N ALA A 120 -19.39 16.17 1.30
CA ALA A 120 -18.77 15.41 2.38
C ALA A 120 -17.96 14.22 1.84
N ARG A 121 -18.48 13.52 0.81
CA ARG A 121 -17.74 12.45 0.12
C ARG A 121 -16.45 12.95 -0.50
N ILE A 122 -16.50 14.08 -1.21
CA ILE A 122 -15.30 14.70 -1.81
C ILE A 122 -14.29 15.05 -0.72
N ASP A 123 -14.72 15.68 0.37
CA ASP A 123 -13.84 16.10 1.47
C ASP A 123 -13.16 14.88 2.14
N LEU A 124 -13.89 13.76 2.31
CA LEU A 124 -13.31 12.51 2.81
C LEU A 124 -12.31 11.90 1.82
N ILE A 125 -12.59 11.95 0.52
CA ILE A 125 -11.70 11.45 -0.52
C ILE A 125 -10.41 12.27 -0.55
N GLU A 126 -10.50 13.60 -0.57
CA GLU A 126 -9.35 14.50 -0.63
C GLU A 126 -8.45 14.38 0.61
N SER A 127 -9.04 14.14 1.79
CA SER A 127 -8.29 13.98 3.05
C SER A 127 -7.72 12.58 3.29
N SER A 128 -8.07 11.60 2.45
CA SER A 128 -7.72 10.18 2.67
C SER A 128 -6.27 9.79 2.33
N GLY A 129 -5.58 10.62 1.54
CA GLY A 129 -4.29 10.27 0.95
C GLY A 129 -4.38 9.16 -0.11
N ALA A 130 -5.56 8.95 -0.71
CA ALA A 130 -5.76 7.97 -1.77
C ALA A 130 -4.90 8.27 -3.01
N THR A 131 -4.31 7.21 -3.57
CA THR A 131 -3.61 7.27 -4.87
C THR A 131 -4.58 6.98 -6.02
N LEU A 132 -5.71 6.34 -5.73
CA LEU A 132 -6.77 6.05 -6.67
C LEU A 132 -8.14 6.15 -6.00
N VAL A 133 -9.14 6.63 -6.75
CA VAL A 133 -10.54 6.67 -6.34
C VAL A 133 -11.40 5.92 -7.35
N ILE A 134 -12.30 5.07 -6.86
CA ILE A 134 -13.29 4.33 -7.66
C ILE A 134 -14.66 4.65 -7.06
N SER A 135 -15.51 5.37 -7.80
CA SER A 135 -16.91 5.56 -7.43
C SER A 135 -17.79 4.60 -8.22
N LEU A 136 -18.74 3.95 -7.55
CA LEU A 136 -19.59 2.90 -8.10
C LEU A 136 -21.05 3.35 -8.12
N HIS A 137 -21.66 3.28 -9.30
CA HIS A 137 -23.04 3.67 -9.58
C HIS A 137 -23.71 2.66 -10.51
N CYS A 138 -25.03 2.69 -10.58
CA CYS A 138 -25.85 1.94 -11.52
C CYS A 138 -26.71 2.90 -12.34
N ASN A 139 -26.53 2.88 -13.67
CA ASN A 139 -27.40 3.64 -14.54
C ASN A 139 -28.77 2.98 -14.68
N ALA A 140 -29.80 3.79 -14.95
CA ALA A 140 -31.13 3.32 -15.28
C ALA A 140 -31.65 4.02 -16.53
N PHE A 141 -32.23 3.24 -17.43
CA PHE A 141 -32.82 3.69 -18.68
C PHE A 141 -34.23 3.12 -18.81
N THR A 142 -35.11 3.84 -19.53
CA THR A 142 -36.47 3.36 -19.82
C THR A 142 -36.49 2.29 -20.92
N ASP A 143 -35.49 2.30 -21.80
CA ASP A 143 -35.35 1.30 -22.86
C ASP A 143 -34.52 0.12 -22.37
N SER A 144 -35.11 -1.08 -22.40
CA SER A 144 -34.43 -2.33 -22.00
C SER A 144 -33.30 -2.76 -22.93
N ALA A 145 -33.18 -2.14 -24.11
CA ALA A 145 -32.05 -2.38 -25.02
C ALA A 145 -30.75 -1.72 -24.55
N GLU A 146 -30.81 -0.76 -23.62
CA GLU A 146 -29.65 -0.09 -23.04
C GLU A 146 -29.10 -0.92 -21.86
N TYR A 147 -27.94 -1.56 -22.05
CA TYR A 147 -27.26 -2.34 -21.01
C TYR A 147 -25.75 -2.33 -21.20
N GLY A 148 -25.02 -2.57 -20.11
CA GLY A 148 -23.55 -2.68 -20.12
C GLY A 148 -22.88 -1.77 -19.09
N ALA A 149 -21.56 -1.94 -18.95
CA ALA A 149 -20.73 -1.11 -18.08
C ALA A 149 -20.31 0.18 -18.80
N GLN A 150 -20.23 1.27 -18.05
CA GLN A 150 -19.72 2.56 -18.53
C GLN A 150 -18.76 3.12 -17.49
N THR A 151 -17.63 3.65 -17.95
CA THR A 151 -16.60 4.21 -17.08
C THR A 151 -16.42 5.69 -17.39
N PHE A 152 -16.60 6.53 -16.38
CA PHE A 152 -16.41 7.97 -16.48
C PHE A 152 -15.09 8.38 -15.82
N TYR A 153 -14.37 9.30 -16.45
CA TYR A 153 -13.09 9.80 -15.94
C TYR A 153 -12.88 11.26 -16.32
N ASN A 154 -12.05 11.96 -15.54
CA ASN A 154 -11.74 13.37 -15.78
C ASN A 154 -10.31 13.53 -16.32
N ALA A 155 -10.14 13.38 -17.63
CA ALA A 155 -8.84 13.53 -18.29
C ALA A 155 -8.25 14.95 -18.17
N GLN A 156 -9.09 15.97 -17.98
CA GLN A 156 -8.64 17.36 -17.89
C GLN A 156 -7.92 17.63 -16.57
N ARG A 157 -8.47 17.11 -15.46
CA ARG A 157 -7.86 17.26 -14.12
C ARG A 157 -6.87 16.15 -13.80
N HIS A 158 -7.11 14.94 -14.31
CA HIS A 158 -6.32 13.75 -14.03
C HIS A 158 -6.07 12.96 -15.32
N PRO A 159 -5.04 13.35 -16.12
CA PRO A 159 -4.75 12.71 -17.40
C PRO A 159 -4.53 11.19 -17.32
N GLU A 160 -3.93 10.71 -16.23
CA GLU A 160 -3.68 9.28 -16.00
C GLU A 160 -4.97 8.47 -15.76
N SER A 161 -6.08 9.10 -15.38
CA SER A 161 -7.36 8.40 -15.14
C SER A 161 -7.90 7.71 -16.39
N GLY A 162 -7.55 8.18 -17.60
CA GLY A 162 -7.94 7.53 -18.85
C GLY A 162 -7.36 6.13 -18.98
N ARG A 163 -6.09 5.94 -18.59
CA ARG A 163 -5.44 4.62 -18.64
C ARG A 163 -6.12 3.61 -17.74
N LEU A 164 -6.58 4.04 -16.57
CA LEU A 164 -7.35 3.16 -15.70
C LEU A 164 -8.72 2.87 -16.30
N ALA A 165 -9.43 3.89 -16.80
CA ALA A 165 -10.77 3.73 -17.34
C ALA A 165 -10.83 2.74 -18.52
N GLU A 166 -9.77 2.68 -19.35
CA GLU A 166 -9.65 1.73 -20.46
C GLU A 166 -9.36 0.27 -20.01
N THR A 167 -9.04 0.04 -18.74
CA THR A 167 -8.70 -1.29 -18.20
C THR A 167 -9.79 -1.94 -17.34
N ILE A 168 -10.88 -1.21 -17.09
CA ILE A 168 -12.04 -1.66 -16.30
C ILE A 168 -13.18 -1.98 -17.26
#